data_AF-A0A6B0SJP6-F1
#
_entry.id   AF-A0A6B0SJP6-F1
#
_cell.length_a   1.000
_cell.length_b   1.000
_cell.length_c   1.000
_cell.angle_alpha   90.00
_cell.angle_beta   90.00
_cell.angle_gamma   90.00
#
_symmetry.space_group_name_H-M   'P 1'
#
loop_
_entity.id
_entity.type
_entity.pdbx_description
1 polymer ?
#
loop_
_entity_poly.entity_id
_entity_poly.type
_entity_poly.pdbx_seq_one_letter_code
_entity_poly.pdbx_strand_id
1 'polypeptide(L)' 'MRIITHTCSACGTVVAANELEDNRVMKCPGLGCQEVLRFDDLSEDAREHFLDHRDRYQI' A
#
# COMPACT_ATOMS: atom_id res chain seq x y z
N MET A 1 -9.02 13.53 -6.03
CA MET A 1 -8.38 12.20 -6.07
C MET A 1 -7.26 12.24 -5.04
N ARG A 2 -7.35 11.44 -3.97
CA ARG A 2 -6.33 11.39 -2.91
C ARG A 2 -5.35 10.29 -3.32
N ILE A 3 -4.04 10.56 -3.31
CA ILE A 3 -3.06 9.50 -3.55
C ILE A 3 -2.80 8.84 -2.20
N ILE A 4 -3.02 7.53 -2.09
CA ILE A 4 -2.74 6.77 -0.88
C ILE A 4 -1.52 5.89 -1.14
N THR A 5 -0.50 6.08 -0.31
CA THR A 5 0.77 5.35 -0.39
C THR A 5 1.21 4.90 1.00
N HIS A 6 1.89 3.77 1.06
CA HIS A 6 2.61 3.29 2.24
C HIS A 6 4.11 3.43 2.01
N THR A 7 4.84 3.97 2.97
CA THR A 7 6.30 4.04 2.93
C THR A 7 6.86 2.91 3.78
N CYS A 8 7.62 2.01 3.15
CA CYS A 8 8.31 0.93 3.85
C CYS A 8 9.29 1.52 4.88
N SER A 9 9.11 1.16 6.15
CA SER A 9 9.94 1.62 7.27
C SER A 9 11.39 1.13 7.18
N ALA A 10 11.66 0.01 6.51
CA ALA A 10 12.99 -0.58 6.41
C ALA A 10 13.89 0.08 5.36
N CYS A 11 13.35 0.45 4.19
CA CYS A 11 14.15 0.95 3.06
C CYS A 11 13.65 2.28 2.46
N GLY A 12 12.54 2.83 2.96
CA GLY A 12 11.95 4.07 2.46
C GLY A 12 11.24 3.95 1.11
N THR A 13 11.09 2.74 0.56
CA THR A 13 10.37 2.52 -0.70
C THR A 13 8.89 2.86 -0.52
N VAL A 14 8.34 3.66 -1.44
CA VAL A 14 6.94 4.07 -1.43
C VAL A 14 6.14 3.12 -2.32
N VAL A 15 5.09 2.52 -1.77
CA VAL A 15 4.21 1.57 -2.44
C VAL A 15 2.80 2.13 -2.48
N ALA A 16 2.12 2.00 -3.61
CA ALA A 16 0.75 2.49 -3.76
C ALA A 16 -0.26 1.55 -3.06
N ALA A 17 -1.36 2.12 -2.57
CA ALA A 17 -2.37 1.36 -1.83
C ALA A 17 -3.09 0.31 -2.69
N ASN A 18 -3.26 0.55 -3.99
CA ASN A 18 -3.85 -0.42 -4.92
C ASN A 18 -2.96 -1.67 -5.07
N GLU A 19 -1.64 -1.50 -5.17
CA GLU A 19 -0.68 -2.62 -5.21
C GLU A 19 -0.74 -3.47 -3.93
N LEU A 20 -0.84 -2.80 -2.77
CA LEU A 20 -0.97 -3.48 -1.48
C LEU A 20 -2.31 -4.20 -1.33
N GLU A 21 -3.41 -3.63 -1.86
CA GLU A 21 -4.71 -4.27 -1.77
C GLU A 21 -4.83 -5.49 -2.70
N ASP A 22 -4.31 -5.39 -3.93
CA ASP A 22 -4.31 -6.47 -4.91
C ASP A 22 -3.54 -7.70 -4.39
N ASN A 23 -2.36 -7.47 -3.80
CA ASN A 23 -1.53 -8.55 -3.27
C ASN A 23 -1.91 -8.95 -1.83
N ARG A 24 -2.54 -8.05 -1.07
CA ARG A 24 -2.86 -8.09 0.38
C ARG A 24 -1.66 -8.22 1.32
N VAL A 25 -0.68 -9.02 0.94
CA VAL A 25 0.62 -9.24 1.59
C VAL A 25 1.65 -9.45 0.49
N MET A 26 2.68 -8.60 0.45
CA MET A 26 3.75 -8.69 -0.54
C MET A 26 5.12 -8.40 0.07
N LYS A 27 6.18 -8.89 -0.56
CA LYS A 27 7.53 -8.41 -0.25
C LYS A 27 7.67 -6.97 -0.73
N CYS A 28 8.39 -6.15 0.03
CA CYS A 28 8.76 -4.82 -0.39
C CYS A 28 9.49 -4.89 -1.75
N PRO A 29 9.05 -4.12 -2.77
CA PRO A 29 9.71 -4.10 -4.07
C PRO A 29 11.07 -3.38 -4.04
N GLY A 30 11.43 -2.77 -2.90
CA GLY A 30 12.73 -2.13 -2.70
C GLY A 30 13.89 -3.10 -2.90
N LEU A 31 14.93 -2.65 -3.60
CA LEU A 31 16.07 -3.50 -3.96
C LEU A 31 16.76 -4.05 -2.70
N GLY A 32 16.80 -5.38 -2.58
CA GLY A 32 17.42 -6.07 -1.44
C GLY A 32 16.62 -6.00 -0.13
N CYS A 33 15.42 -5.40 -0.14
CA CYS A 33 14.55 -5.36 1.04
C CYS A 33 13.79 -6.69 1.18
N GLN A 34 13.81 -7.28 2.37
CA GLN A 34 13.03 -8.49 2.69
C GLN A 34 11.78 -8.18 3.52
N GLU A 35 11.48 -6.89 3.74
CA GLU A 35 10.33 -6.49 4.55
C GLU A 35 9.03 -6.94 3.88
N VAL A 36 8.08 -7.39 4.69
CA VAL A 36 6.75 -7.81 4.22
C VAL A 36 5.77 -6.68 4.48
N LEU A 37 5.20 -6.15 3.41
CA LEU A 37 4.20 -5.10 3.45
C LEU A 37 2.81 -5.70 3.32
N ARG A 38 1.86 -5.16 4.07
CA ARG A 38 0.46 -5.55 4.10
C ARG A 38 -0.42 -4.35 3.83
N PHE A 39 -1.59 -4.61 3.27
CA PHE A 39 -2.62 -3.57 3.21
C PHE A 39 -3.01 -3.07 4.61
N ASP A 40 -2.91 -3.93 5.61
CA ASP A 40 -3.16 -3.58 7.02
C ASP A 40 -2.12 -2.61 7.62
N ASP A 41 -0.95 -2.47 6.99
CA ASP A 41 0.08 -1.49 7.41
C ASP A 41 -0.27 -0.05 7.02
N LEU A 42 -1.33 0.14 6.22
CA LEU A 42 -1.93 1.45 6.00
C LEU A 42 -2.73 1.89 7.24
N SER A 43 -2.78 3.20 7.50
CA SER A 43 -3.63 3.73 8.57
C SER A 43 -5.10 3.40 8.30
N GLU A 44 -5.90 3.29 9.37
CA GLU A 44 -7.34 3.03 9.29
C GLU A 44 -8.07 4.02 8.37
N ASP A 45 -7.89 5.32 8.56
CA ASP A 45 -8.43 6.37 7.67
C ASP A 45 -8.07 6.15 6.19
N ALA A 46 -6.82 5.77 5.92
CA ALA A 46 -6.35 5.53 4.55
C ALA A 46 -7.01 4.27 3.96
N ARG A 47 -7.15 3.20 4.74
CA ARG A 47 -7.82 1.97 4.32
C ARG A 47 -9.30 2.22 4.06
N GLU A 48 -9.99 2.89 4.97
CA GLU A 48 -11.41 3.24 4.82
C GLU A 48 -11.64 4.11 3.58
N HIS A 49 -10.83 5.16 3.39
CA HIS A 49 -10.92 6.02 2.21
C HIS A 49 -10.62 5.28 0.90
N PHE A 50 -9.67 4.34 0.92
CA PHE A 50 -9.37 3.50 -0.23
C PHE A 50 -10.55 2.58 -0.56
N LEU A 51 -11.15 1.93 0.44
CA LEU A 51 -12.25 0.99 0.27
C LEU A 51 -13.55 1.68 -0.21
N ASP A 52 -13.87 2.86 0.33
CA ASP A 52 -15.03 3.68 -0.09
C ASP A 52 -14.91 4.16 -1.55
N HIS A 53 -13.69 4.25 -2.07
CA HIS A 53 -13.40 4.76 -3.40
C HIS A 53 -12.66 3.75 -4.29
N ARG A 54 -12.75 2.45 -3.98
CA ARG A 54 -11.94 1.39 -4.63
C ARG A 54 -12.01 1.42 -6.15
N ASP A 55 -13.21 1.61 -6.69
CA ASP A 55 -13.49 1.71 -8.15
C ASP A 55 -12.64 2.79 -8.85
N ARG A 56 -12.25 3.83 -8.12
CA ARG A 56 -11.43 4.95 -8.63
C ARG A 56 -9.93 4.67 -8.61
N TYR A 57 -9.49 3.59 -7.97
CA TYR A 57 -8.09 3.18 -7.85
C TYR A 57 -7.76 1.92 -8.66
N GLN A 58 -8.75 1.32 -9.32
CA GLN A 58 -8.53 0.27 -10.32
C GLN A 58 -8.06 0.94 -11.63
N ILE A 59 -6.92 0.50 -12.15
CA ILE A 59 -6.30 0.98 -13.40
C ILE A 59 -6.46 -0.11 -14.45
#